data_AF-A0A969F4V8-F1
#
_entry.id   AF-A0A969F4V8-F1
#
_cell.length_a   1.000
_cell.length_b   1.000
_cell.length_c   1.000
_cell.angle_alpha   90.00
_cell.angle_beta   90.00
_cell.angle_gamma   90.00
#
_symmetry.space_group_name_H-M   'P 1'
#
loop_
_entity.id
_entity.type
_entity.pdbx_description
1 polymer ?
#
loop_
_entity_poly.entity_id
_entity_poly.type
_entity_poly.pdbx_seq_one_letter_code
_entity_poly.pdbx_strand_id
1 'polypeptide(L)'
;MDGFFVKEAVLPFNKLPGADPRLSPEMRSTGEVMGHAARFGHAFAKSQLAAGTSLPTEGSVLITVNDFDKGAAMKIARDLYRMGFRLFATSGTAVALERAGLPVEVVQKQANRARQPWM
;
A
#
# COMPACT_ATOMS: atom_id res chain seq x y z
N MET A 1 4.88 31.55 -0.02
CA MET A 1 3.88 30.47 0.22
C MET A 1 4.60 29.42 1.02
N ASP A 2 4.22 29.24 2.28
CA ASP A 2 4.94 28.38 3.20
C ASP A 2 4.24 27.02 3.33
N GLY A 3 4.99 25.99 3.71
CA GLY A 3 4.46 24.65 3.95
C GLY A 3 5.15 23.57 3.11
N PHE A 4 4.49 22.41 3.05
CA PHE A 4 4.95 21.24 2.31
C PHE A 4 4.29 21.17 0.94
N PHE A 5 5.09 20.84 -0.06
CA PHE A 5 4.67 20.61 -1.44
C PHE A 5 5.07 19.18 -1.81
N VAL A 6 4.08 18.33 -2.08
CA VAL A 6 4.29 16.91 -2.37
C VAL A 6 3.87 16.63 -3.80
N LYS A 7 4.77 16.06 -4.59
CA LYS A 7 4.50 15.59 -5.95
C LYS A 7 4.17 14.11 -5.92
N GLU A 8 3.08 13.70 -6.56
CA GLU A 8 2.71 12.29 -6.74
C GLU A 8 2.53 11.96 -8.22
N ALA A 9 2.88 10.75 -8.63
CA ALA A 9 2.79 10.29 -10.00
C ALA A 9 1.42 9.66 -10.32
N VAL A 10 0.94 9.87 -11.55
CA VAL A 10 -0.27 9.23 -12.06
C VAL A 10 0.13 8.12 -13.03
N LEU A 11 -0.26 6.88 -12.72
CA LEU A 11 0.08 5.68 -13.48
C LEU A 11 -1.12 5.22 -14.34
N PRO A 12 -0.91 4.84 -15.60
CA PRO A 12 -1.99 4.54 -16.55
C PRO A 12 -2.53 3.10 -16.45
N PHE A 13 -2.33 2.38 -15.33
CA PHE A 13 -2.64 0.95 -15.23
C PHE A 13 -4.12 0.61 -15.40
N ASN A 14 -5.02 1.54 -15.06
CA ASN A 14 -6.46 1.41 -15.34
C ASN A 14 -6.79 1.34 -16.84
N LYS A 15 -5.90 1.85 -17.70
CA LYS A 15 -6.04 1.82 -19.17
C LYS A 15 -5.27 0.67 -19.82
N LEU A 16 -4.47 -0.08 -19.07
CA LEU A 16 -3.57 -1.12 -19.57
C LEU A 16 -3.88 -2.48 -18.90
N PRO A 17 -5.02 -3.11 -19.22
CA PRO A 17 -5.37 -4.41 -18.64
C PRO A 17 -4.30 -5.45 -18.98
N GLY A 18 -3.84 -6.18 -17.97
CA GLY A 18 -2.77 -7.17 -18.10
C GLY A 18 -1.35 -6.62 -17.98
N ALA A 19 -1.17 -5.30 -17.93
CA ALA A 19 0.10 -4.72 -17.55
C ALA A 19 0.39 -4.99 -16.07
N ASP A 20 1.66 -5.23 -15.77
CA ASP A 20 2.14 -5.40 -14.41
C ASP A 20 2.17 -4.04 -13.68
N PRO A 21 1.39 -3.84 -12.60
CA PRO A 21 1.29 -2.56 -11.91
C PRO A 21 2.49 -2.28 -10.97
N ARG A 22 3.52 -3.15 -10.96
CA ARG A 22 4.71 -2.95 -10.12
C ARG A 22 5.54 -1.76 -10.60
N LEU A 23 6.01 -0.97 -9.64
CA LEU A 23 7.03 0.05 -9.90
C LEU A 23 8.36 -0.64 -10.23
N SER A 24 9.11 -0.03 -11.15
CA SER A 24 10.39 -0.55 -11.61
C SER A 24 11.35 0.62 -11.89
N PRO A 25 12.62 0.34 -12.26
CA PRO A 25 13.55 1.39 -12.69
C PRO A 25 13.10 2.16 -13.94
N GLU A 26 12.15 1.63 -14.70
CA GLU A 26 11.60 2.27 -15.90
C GLU A 26 10.45 3.21 -15.53
N MET A 27 10.48 4.45 -16.04
CA MET A 27 9.39 5.41 -15.83
C MET A 27 8.15 5.03 -16.65
N ARG A 28 7.04 4.79 -15.95
CA ARG A 28 5.73 4.46 -16.57
C ARG A 28 4.61 5.45 -16.25
N SER A 29 4.89 6.47 -15.45
CA SER A 29 3.93 7.53 -15.11
C SER A 29 3.64 8.41 -16.32
N THR A 30 2.37 8.78 -16.51
CA THR A 30 1.93 9.66 -17.63
C THR A 30 1.58 11.07 -17.19
N GLY A 31 1.53 11.31 -15.89
CA GLY A 31 1.22 12.63 -15.32
C GLY A 31 1.65 12.74 -13.87
N GLU A 32 1.41 13.91 -13.29
CA GLU A 32 1.73 14.22 -11.90
C GLU A 32 0.72 15.21 -11.31
N VAL A 33 0.63 15.19 -9.99
CA VAL A 33 -0.19 16.09 -9.19
C VAL A 33 0.62 16.66 -8.04
N MET A 34 0.19 17.80 -7.50
CA MET A 34 0.81 18.42 -6.34
C MET A 34 -0.20 18.60 -5.20
N GLY A 35 0.16 18.14 -4.01
CA GLY A 35 -0.52 18.49 -2.76
C GLY A 35 0.25 19.58 -2.00
N HIS A 36 -0.44 20.63 -1.57
CA HIS A 36 0.12 21.68 -0.70
C HIS A 36 -0.64 21.78 0.62
N ALA A 37 0.10 21.82 1.74
CA ALA A 37 -0.46 22.05 3.07
C ALA A 37 0.61 22.49 4.08
N ALA A 38 0.17 23.06 5.20
CA ALA A 38 1.05 23.44 6.31
C ALA A 38 1.76 22.26 7.00
N ARG A 39 1.26 21.03 6.84
CA ARG A 39 1.86 19.80 7.41
C ARG A 39 2.05 18.74 6.33
N PHE A 40 3.14 18.00 6.42
CA PHE A 40 3.49 16.95 5.45
C PHE A 40 2.35 15.94 5.23
N GLY A 41 1.79 15.37 6.30
CA GLY A 41 0.72 14.36 6.18
C GLY A 41 -0.51 14.86 5.42
N HIS A 42 -0.89 16.13 5.60
CA HIS A 42 -1.99 16.74 4.84
C HIS A 42 -1.61 17.01 3.39
N ALA A 43 -0.37 17.44 3.11
CA ALA A 43 0.10 17.63 1.75
C ALA A 43 0.14 16.29 0.98
N PHE A 44 0.63 15.23 1.63
CA PHE A 44 0.64 13.87 1.09
C PHE A 44 -0.78 13.32 0.87
N ALA A 45 -1.69 13.47 1.85
CA ALA A 45 -3.07 13.06 1.67
C ALA A 45 -3.76 13.77 0.48
N LYS A 46 -3.48 15.07 0.30
CA LYS A 46 -3.96 15.83 -0.86
C LYS A 46 -3.39 15.32 -2.18
N SER A 47 -2.09 14.97 -2.24
CA SER A 47 -1.50 14.42 -3.47
C SER A 47 -2.09 13.05 -3.81
N GLN A 48 -2.31 12.18 -2.82
CA GLN A 48 -2.98 10.88 -3.05
C GLN A 48 -4.39 11.05 -3.62
N LEU A 49 -5.19 11.93 -3.01
CA LEU A 49 -6.55 12.22 -3.49
C LEU A 49 -6.54 12.77 -4.93
N ALA A 50 -5.64 13.70 -5.22
CA ALA A 50 -5.48 14.26 -6.57
C ALA A 50 -5.03 13.21 -7.59
N ALA A 51 -4.22 12.22 -7.17
CA ALA A 51 -3.81 11.09 -8.00
C ALA A 51 -4.91 10.01 -8.17
N GLY A 52 -6.11 10.23 -7.61
CA GLY A 52 -7.24 9.31 -7.71
C GLY A 52 -7.25 8.19 -6.67
N THR A 53 -6.41 8.27 -5.63
CA THR A 53 -6.34 7.29 -4.53
C THR A 53 -6.94 7.87 -3.26
N SER A 54 -8.06 7.31 -2.80
CA SER A 54 -8.62 7.62 -1.50
C SER A 54 -8.01 6.74 -0.42
N LEU A 55 -7.44 7.34 0.62
CA LEU A 55 -6.90 6.60 1.76
C LEU A 55 -8.03 6.17 2.69
N PRO A 56 -8.17 4.87 3.00
CA PRO A 56 -9.17 4.41 3.95
C PRO A 56 -8.86 4.93 5.36
N THR A 57 -9.90 5.26 6.12
CA THR A 57 -9.79 5.71 7.52
C THR A 57 -10.17 4.62 8.53
N GLU A 58 -10.76 3.52 8.05
CA GLU A 58 -11.20 2.37 8.84
C GLU A 58 -11.19 1.09 8.00
N GLY A 59 -11.38 -0.06 8.64
CA GLY A 59 -11.53 -1.36 7.96
C GLY A 59 -10.38 -2.33 8.21
N SER A 60 -9.88 -2.95 7.15
CA SER A 60 -8.88 -4.02 7.21
C SER A 60 -7.67 -3.70 6.32
N VAL A 61 -6.46 -4.11 6.74
CA VAL A 61 -5.22 -3.94 5.97
C VAL A 61 -4.54 -5.29 5.78
N LEU A 62 -4.17 -5.60 4.53
CA LEU A 62 -3.30 -6.72 4.20
C LEU A 62 -1.83 -6.26 4.14
N ILE A 63 -0.98 -6.89 4.96
CA ILE A 63 0.46 -6.64 4.99
C ILE A 63 1.19 -7.88 4.48
N THR A 64 1.88 -7.75 3.36
CA THR A 64 2.72 -8.81 2.80
C THR A 64 4.01 -8.21 2.27
N VAL A 65 5.11 -8.47 2.96
CA VAL A 65 6.42 -7.88 2.64
C VAL A 65 7.50 -8.96 2.54
N ASN A 66 8.61 -8.61 1.89
CA ASN A 66 9.81 -9.45 1.90
C ASN A 66 10.47 -9.44 3.30
N ASP A 67 11.50 -10.28 3.50
CA ASP A 67 12.17 -10.39 4.81
C ASP A 67 12.87 -9.11 5.25
N PHE A 68 13.45 -8.36 4.31
CA PHE A 68 14.15 -7.10 4.58
C PHE A 68 13.20 -6.03 5.14
N ASP A 69 11.98 -5.96 4.62
CA ASP A 69 11.00 -4.92 4.97
C ASP A 69 10.21 -5.24 6.25
N LYS A 70 10.32 -6.44 6.83
CA LYS A 70 9.57 -6.84 8.03
C LYS A 70 9.78 -5.90 9.23
N GLY A 71 11.01 -5.41 9.40
CA GLY A 71 11.34 -4.47 10.49
C GLY A 71 10.55 -3.16 10.37
N ALA A 72 10.51 -2.57 9.17
CA ALA A 72 9.76 -1.36 8.90
C ALA A 72 8.24 -1.59 8.95
N ALA A 73 7.77 -2.71 8.40
CA ALA A 73 6.37 -3.10 8.39
C ALA A 73 5.79 -3.25 9.80
N MET A 74 6.59 -3.69 10.78
CA MET A 74 6.16 -3.83 12.17
C MET A 74 5.70 -2.49 12.79
N LYS A 75 6.44 -1.40 12.53
CA LYS A 75 6.04 -0.07 13.03
C LYS A 75 4.71 0.37 12.41
N ILE A 76 4.58 0.20 11.10
CA ILE A 76 3.38 0.57 10.33
C ILE A 76 2.18 -0.25 10.80
N ALA A 77 2.33 -1.56 10.96
CA ALA A 77 1.29 -2.47 11.43
C ALA A 77 0.76 -2.08 12.82
N ARG A 78 1.67 -1.71 13.74
CA ARG A 78 1.28 -1.26 15.08
C ARG A 78 0.49 0.05 15.05
N ASP A 79 0.90 1.00 14.21
CA ASP A 79 0.20 2.28 14.10
C ASP A 79 -1.19 2.07 13.47
N LEU A 80 -1.32 1.22 12.44
CA LEU A 80 -2.60 0.84 11.85
C LEU A 80 -3.52 0.12 12.85
N TYR A 81 -3.00 -0.81 13.64
CA TYR A 81 -3.79 -1.49 14.68
C TYR A 81 -4.30 -0.51 15.74
N ARG A 82 -3.46 0.44 16.18
CA ARG A 82 -3.86 1.51 17.11
C ARG A 82 -4.93 2.44 16.55
N MET A 83 -4.95 2.60 15.22
CA MET A 83 -6.01 3.34 14.51
C MET A 83 -7.31 2.52 14.36
N GLY A 84 -7.35 1.26 14.82
CA GLY A 84 -8.53 0.40 14.79
C GLY A 84 -8.66 -0.49 13.55
N PHE A 85 -7.63 -0.57 12.70
CA PHE A 85 -7.65 -1.48 11.56
C PHE A 85 -7.45 -2.94 11.98
N ARG A 86 -8.18 -3.85 11.33
CA ARG A 86 -7.90 -5.28 11.40
C ARG A 86 -6.71 -5.64 10.52
N LEU A 87 -5.76 -6.37 11.06
CA LEU A 87 -4.55 -6.76 10.33
C LEU A 87 -4.72 -8.14 9.72
N PHE A 88 -4.39 -8.26 8.43
CA PHE A 88 -4.24 -9.52 7.71
C PHE A 88 -2.80 -9.60 7.20
N ALA A 89 -2.21 -10.78 7.17
CA ALA A 89 -0.85 -10.95 6.64
C ALA A 89 -0.62 -12.33 6.02
N THR A 90 0.31 -12.42 5.06
CA THR A 90 0.79 -13.72 4.59
C THR A 90 1.66 -14.39 5.66
N SER A 91 1.72 -15.72 5.70
CA SER A 91 2.34 -16.50 6.78
C SER A 91 3.68 -15.96 7.29
N GLY A 92 4.63 -15.71 6.39
CA GLY A 92 5.96 -15.20 6.77
C GLY A 92 5.94 -13.79 7.38
N THR A 93 5.00 -12.94 6.97
CA THR A 93 4.80 -11.60 7.56
C THR A 93 4.03 -11.71 8.88
N ALA A 94 3.01 -12.56 8.95
CA ALA A 94 2.20 -12.79 10.15
C ALA A 94 3.06 -13.25 11.34
N VAL A 95 3.97 -14.21 11.14
CA VAL A 95 4.90 -14.68 12.17
C VAL A 95 5.74 -13.52 12.75
N ALA A 96 6.16 -12.57 11.92
CA ALA A 96 6.93 -11.43 12.38
C ALA A 96 6.08 -10.45 13.21
N LEU A 97 4.81 -10.25 12.83
CA LEU A 97 3.87 -9.38 13.54
C LEU A 97 3.38 -10.00 14.85
N GLU A 98 3.10 -11.31 14.87
CA GLU A 98 2.69 -12.05 16.07
C GLU A 98 3.80 -12.06 17.13
N ARG A 99 5.06 -12.22 16.72
CA ARG A 99 6.23 -12.10 17.63
C ARG A 99 6.35 -10.71 18.24
N ALA A 100 5.79 -9.69 17.59
CA ALA A 100 5.71 -8.33 18.11
C ALA A 100 4.46 -8.08 18.97
N GLY A 101 3.63 -9.11 19.20
CA GLY A 101 2.41 -9.04 20.00
C GLY A 101 1.21 -8.39 19.28
N LEU A 102 1.25 -8.29 17.94
CA LEU A 102 0.13 -7.73 17.18
C LEU A 102 -0.88 -8.83 16.80
N PRO A 103 -2.18 -8.62 17.02
CA PRO A 103 -3.20 -9.53 16.52
C PRO A 103 -3.31 -9.40 15.00
N VAL A 104 -3.13 -10.52 14.29
CA VAL A 104 -3.14 -10.56 12.82
C VAL A 104 -3.77 -11.86 12.35
N GLU A 105 -4.59 -11.79 11.30
CA GLU A 105 -5.16 -12.96 10.65
C GLU A 105 -4.31 -13.42 9.47
N VAL A 106 -3.96 -14.71 9.43
CA VAL A 106 -3.15 -15.27 8.35
C VAL A 106 -4.01 -15.50 7.10
N VAL A 107 -3.59 -14.92 5.97
CA VAL A 107 -4.20 -15.19 4.66
C VAL A 107 -3.26 -15.98 3.77
N GLN A 108 -3.84 -16.90 2.98
CA GLN A 108 -3.09 -17.68 2.01
C GLN A 108 -2.88 -16.88 0.72
N LYS A 109 -1.68 -16.99 0.14
CA LYS A 109 -1.47 -16.54 -1.23
C LYS A 109 -2.31 -17.42 -2.15
N GLN A 110 -2.88 -16.84 -3.21
CA GLN A 110 -3.51 -17.67 -4.24
C GLN A 110 -2.44 -18.61 -4.81
N ALA A 111 -2.65 -19.91 -4.69
CA ALA A 111 -1.89 -20.88 -5.44
C ALA A 111 -2.19 -20.64 -6.92
N ASN A 112 -1.15 -20.46 -7.74
CA ASN A 112 -1.30 -20.36 -9.18
C ASN A 112 -1.83 -21.69 -9.72
N ARG A 113 -3.15 -21.88 -9.68
CA ARG A 113 -3.81 -22.89 -10.48
C ARG A 113 -3.74 -22.33 -11.89
N ALA A 114 -2.84 -22.89 -12.71
CA ALA A 114 -2.72 -22.55 -14.12
C ALA A 114 -4.13 -22.33 -14.69
N ARG A 115 -4.36 -21.15 -15.28
CA ARG A 115 -5.61 -20.79 -15.96
C ARG A 115 -6.13 -22.01 -16.71
N GLN A 116 -7.32 -22.50 -16.36
CA GLN A 116 -8.03 -23.44 -17.23
C GLN A 116 -8.16 -22.73 -18.59
N PRO A 117 -7.64 -23.32 -19.68
CA PRO A 117 -7.79 -22.70 -20.99
C PRO A 117 -9.27 -22.86 -21.38
N TRP A 118 -9.90 -21.73 -21.76
CA TRP A 118 -11.21 -21.56 -22.42
C TRP A 118 -12.50 -22.02 -21.68
N MET A 119 -13.34 -21.04 -21.35
CA MET A 119 -14.81 -21.06 -21.52
C MET A 119 -15.19 -19.75 -22.22
#